data_AF-A0A7C1K207-F1
#
_entry.id   AF-A0A7C1K207-F1
#
_cell.length_a   1.000
_cell.length_b   1.000
_cell.length_c   1.000
_cell.angle_alpha   90.00
_cell.angle_beta   90.00
_cell.angle_gamma   90.00
#
_symmetry.space_group_name_H-M   'P 1'
#
loop_
_entity.id
_entity.type
_entity.pdbx_description
1 polymer ?
#
loop_
_entity_poly.entity_id
_entity_poly.type
_entity_poly.pdbx_seq_one_letter_code
_entity_poly.pdbx_strand_id
1 'polypeptide(L)'
;AWVRRFPTEKLEGYATLLYAKFWEAQQLYPQAIAQAEQLIAAAPDSPYADQILLLAAECEVKRGRTDRAVATLRSLVKDYPGSPLVGQAKAMIARLEAGKLPSAPTKKP
;
A
#
# COMPACT_ATOMS: atom_id res chain seq x y z
N ALA A 1 14.90 31.67 4.66
CA ALA A 1 13.71 31.59 5.55
C ALA A 1 13.04 30.22 5.38
N TRP A 2 12.84 29.51 6.50
CA TRP A 2 12.12 28.24 6.79
C TRP A 2 11.61 27.26 5.71
N VAL A 3 11.10 27.70 4.55
CA VAL A 3 10.52 26.84 3.49
C VAL A 3 11.51 25.79 2.97
N ARG A 4 12.81 26.10 3.00
CA ARG A 4 13.89 25.18 2.58
C ARG A 4 14.26 24.14 3.65
N ARG A 5 13.83 24.32 4.90
CA ARG A 5 14.11 23.42 6.05
C ARG A 5 12.96 22.43 6.27
N PHE A 6 11.74 22.80 5.90
CA PHE A 6 10.53 21.97 5.96
C PHE A 6 9.68 22.21 4.70
N PRO A 7 9.87 21.42 3.63
CA PRO A 7 9.00 21.51 2.47
C PRO A 7 7.60 21.09 2.90
N THR A 8 6.60 21.94 2.71
CA THR A 8 5.19 21.67 3.04
C THR A 8 4.73 20.34 2.42
N GLU A 9 5.23 20.00 1.23
CA GLU A 9 5.03 18.73 0.53
C GLU A 9 5.41 17.49 1.37
N LYS A 10 6.49 17.56 2.17
CA LYS A 10 6.88 16.46 3.06
C LYS A 10 5.96 16.35 4.28
N LEU A 11 5.48 17.49 4.78
CA LEU A 11 4.52 17.51 5.89
C LEU A 11 3.16 16.98 5.45
N GLU A 12 2.72 17.33 4.24
CA GLU A 12 1.47 16.85 3.66
C GLU A 12 1.50 15.34 3.43
N GLY A 13 2.60 14.80 2.88
CA GLY A 13 2.77 13.36 2.71
C GLY A 13 2.76 12.59 4.04
N TYR A 14 3.45 13.12 5.06
CA TYR A 14 3.50 12.50 6.38
C TYR A 14 2.14 12.56 7.09
N ALA A 15 1.46 13.71 7.06
CA ALA A 15 0.13 13.88 7.64
C ALA A 15 -0.90 12.93 6.99
N THR A 16 -0.86 12.80 5.67
CA THR A 16 -1.75 11.88 4.92
C THR A 16 -1.52 10.42 5.35
N LEU A 17 -0.26 10.01 5.53
CA LEU A 17 0.06 8.69 6.06
C LEU A 17 -0.45 8.49 7.50
N LEU A 18 -0.33 9.50 8.37
CA LEU A 18 -0.86 9.42 9.73
C LEU A 18 -2.39 9.30 9.75
N TYR A 19 -3.10 10.05 8.91
CA TYR A 19 -4.55 9.90 8.77
C TYR A 19 -4.91 8.51 8.27
N ALA A 20 -4.18 7.97 7.29
CA ALA A 20 -4.42 6.62 6.79
C ALA A 20 -4.29 5.58 7.91
N LYS A 21 -3.24 5.68 8.74
CA LYS A 21 -3.03 4.81 9.92
C LYS A 21 -4.13 4.99 10.96
N PHE A 22 -4.59 6.21 11.20
CA PHE A 22 -5.70 6.48 12.10
C PHE A 22 -6.99 5.79 11.64
N TRP A 23 -7.33 5.90 10.35
CA TRP A 23 -8.51 5.25 9.77
C TRP A 23 -8.39 3.72 9.79
N GLU A 24 -7.20 3.18 9.52
CA GLU A 24 -6.91 1.75 9.61
C GLU A 24 -7.13 1.20 11.02
N ALA A 25 -6.65 1.92 12.04
CA ALA A 25 -6.84 1.56 13.45
C ALA A 25 -8.33 1.52 13.85
N GLN A 26 -9.15 2.38 13.24
CA GLN A 26 -10.61 2.40 13.42
C GLN A 26 -11.35 1.38 12.55
N GLN A 27 -10.62 0.50 11.83
CA GLN A 27 -11.14 -0.46 10.87
C GLN A 27 -11.93 0.17 9.70
N LEU A 28 -11.77 1.48 9.51
CA LEU A 28 -12.35 2.26 8.43
C LEU A 28 -11.42 2.18 7.21
N TYR A 29 -11.26 0.96 6.70
CA TYR A 29 -10.36 0.62 5.61
C TYR A 29 -10.59 1.43 4.32
N PRO A 30 -11.84 1.70 3.88
CA PRO A 30 -12.06 2.53 2.69
C PRO A 30 -11.47 3.94 2.83
N GLN A 31 -11.58 4.55 4.00
CA GLN A 31 -11.04 5.87 4.28
C GLN A 31 -9.50 5.86 4.28
N ALA A 32 -8.89 4.82 4.86
CA ALA A 32 -7.45 4.63 4.81
C ALA A 32 -6.92 4.49 3.37
N ILE A 33 -7.63 3.72 2.53
CA ILE A 33 -7.28 3.52 1.11
C ILE A 33 -7.41 4.83 0.33
N ALA A 34 -8.46 5.61 0.57
CA ALA A 34 -8.65 6.91 -0.09
C ALA A 34 -7.50 7.90 0.20
N GLN A 35 -6.89 7.85 1.39
CA GLN A 35 -5.69 8.64 1.69
C GLN A 35 -4.50 8.24 0.82
N ALA A 36 -4.34 6.95 0.51
CA ALA A 36 -3.30 6.48 -0.39
C ALA A 36 -3.53 7.00 -1.82
N GLU A 37 -4.76 6.90 -2.32
CA GLU A 37 -5.13 7.42 -3.65
C GLU A 37 -4.87 8.93 -3.75
N GLN A 38 -5.24 9.69 -2.70
CA GLN A 38 -4.98 11.12 -2.63
C GLN A 38 -3.48 11.44 -2.63
N LEU A 39 -2.68 10.74 -1.82
CA LEU A 39 -1.24 11.00 -1.74
C LEU A 39 -0.55 10.71 -3.08
N ILE A 40 -0.88 9.59 -3.70
CA ILE A 40 -0.25 9.18 -4.96
C ILE A 40 -0.67 10.11 -6.12
N ALA A 41 -1.91 10.61 -6.10
CA ALA A 41 -2.37 11.58 -7.09
C ALA A 41 -1.72 12.96 -6.92
N ALA A 42 -1.54 13.43 -5.68
CA ALA A 42 -1.03 14.76 -5.39
C ALA A 42 0.51 14.83 -5.36
N ALA A 43 1.16 13.78 -4.85
CA ALA A 43 2.60 13.73 -4.60
C ALA A 43 3.15 12.30 -4.80
N PRO A 44 3.23 11.81 -6.05
CA PRO A 44 3.74 10.46 -6.34
C PRO A 44 5.20 10.27 -5.89
N ASP A 45 6.02 11.32 -5.89
CA ASP A 45 7.42 11.28 -5.43
C ASP A 45 7.57 11.43 -3.90
N SER A 46 6.46 11.39 -3.16
CA SER A 46 6.47 11.50 -1.71
C SER A 46 7.33 10.39 -1.10
N PRO A 47 8.18 10.71 -0.11
CA PRO A 47 8.98 9.70 0.60
C PRO A 47 8.12 8.73 1.43
N TYR A 48 6.80 8.93 1.46
CA TYR A 48 5.83 8.09 2.16
C TYR A 48 4.92 7.30 1.20
N ALA A 49 5.09 7.46 -0.12
CA ALA A 49 4.27 6.83 -1.13
C ALA A 49 4.31 5.30 -1.06
N ASP A 50 5.50 4.73 -0.88
CA ASP A 50 5.69 3.30 -0.68
C ASP A 50 4.97 2.79 0.59
N GLN A 51 5.09 3.52 1.69
CA GLN A 51 4.53 3.15 2.97
C GLN A 51 3.00 3.24 2.98
N ILE A 52 2.42 4.25 2.32
CA ILE A 52 0.95 4.37 2.22
C ILE A 52 0.35 3.34 1.27
N LEU A 53 1.06 2.96 0.20
CA LEU A 53 0.64 1.91 -0.72
C LEU A 53 0.62 0.53 -0.04
N LEU A 54 1.64 0.24 0.78
CA LEU A 54 1.67 -0.98 1.58
C LEU A 54 0.49 -1.04 2.57
N LEU A 55 0.24 0.06 3.29
CA LEU A 55 -0.89 0.18 4.21
C LEU A 55 -2.24 -0.01 3.49
N ALA A 56 -2.40 0.62 2.32
CA ALA A 56 -3.61 0.48 1.51
C ALA A 56 -3.83 -0.96 1.05
N ALA A 57 -2.76 -1.67 0.67
CA ALA A 57 -2.85 -3.08 0.33
C ALA A 57 -3.28 -3.94 1.53
N GLU A 58 -2.72 -3.70 2.72
CA GLU A 58 -3.15 -4.38 3.96
C GLU A 58 -4.63 -4.12 4.26
N CYS A 59 -5.09 -2.88 4.08
CA CYS A 59 -6.49 -2.51 4.22
C CYS A 59 -7.38 -3.26 3.21
N GLU A 60 -6.97 -3.37 1.94
CA GLU A 60 -7.72 -4.14 0.94
C GLU A 60 -7.76 -5.64 1.28
N VAL A 61 -6.70 -6.22 1.85
CA VAL A 61 -6.73 -7.60 2.38
C VAL A 61 -7.75 -7.75 3.51
N LYS A 62 -7.79 -6.81 4.47
CA LYS A 62 -8.76 -6.84 5.57
C LYS A 62 -10.21 -6.72 5.10
N ARG A 63 -10.42 -6.11 3.93
CA ARG A 63 -11.72 -6.05 3.24
C ARG A 63 -12.03 -7.28 2.38
N GLY A 64 -11.16 -8.29 2.36
CA GLY A 64 -11.28 -9.48 1.50
C GLY A 64 -11.02 -9.21 0.02
N ARG A 65 -10.52 -8.01 -0.34
CA ARG A 65 -10.26 -7.59 -1.73
C ARG A 65 -8.83 -7.90 -2.13
N THR A 66 -8.48 -9.18 -2.06
CA THR A 66 -7.12 -9.65 -2.29
C THR A 66 -6.60 -9.32 -3.69
N ASP A 67 -7.44 -9.28 -4.73
CA ASP A 67 -7.03 -8.84 -6.09
C ASP A 67 -6.54 -7.41 -6.10
N ARG A 68 -7.26 -6.51 -5.42
CA ARG A 68 -6.86 -5.10 -5.30
C ARG A 68 -5.59 -4.94 -4.48
N ALA A 69 -5.47 -5.67 -3.37
CA ALA A 69 -4.26 -5.66 -2.57
C ALA A 69 -3.03 -6.04 -3.40
N VAL A 70 -3.11 -7.12 -4.18
CA VAL A 70 -2.00 -7.55 -5.06
C VAL A 70 -1.70 -6.49 -6.12
N ALA A 71 -2.72 -5.88 -6.73
CA ALA A 71 -2.52 -4.80 -7.70
C ALA A 71 -1.77 -3.60 -7.08
N THR A 72 -2.19 -3.14 -5.90
CA THR A 72 -1.53 -2.05 -5.18
C THR A 72 -0.07 -2.36 -4.84
N LEU A 73 0.21 -3.59 -4.37
CA LEU A 73 1.58 -4.03 -4.07
C LEU A 73 2.44 -4.13 -5.33
N ARG A 74 1.86 -4.54 -6.46
CA ARG A 74 2.57 -4.57 -7.75
C ARG A 74 2.93 -3.16 -8.21
N SER A 75 2.04 -2.18 -8.02
CA SER A 75 2.37 -0.77 -8.27
C SER A 75 3.51 -0.31 -7.37
N LEU A 76 3.51 -0.65 -6.07
CA LEU A 76 4.64 -0.33 -5.18
C LEU A 76 5.97 -0.89 -5.74
N VAL A 77 6.00 -2.16 -6.11
CA VAL A 77 7.21 -2.81 -6.64
C VAL A 77 7.67 -2.21 -7.98
N LYS A 78 6.72 -1.81 -8.83
CA LYS A 78 6.99 -1.28 -10.16
C LYS A 78 7.44 0.18 -10.12
N ASP A 79 6.70 1.01 -9.39
CA ASP A 79 6.83 2.46 -9.39
C ASP A 79 7.85 2.93 -8.35
N TYR A 80 8.10 2.13 -7.30
CA TYR A 80 9.07 2.41 -6.22
C TYR A 80 10.09 1.27 -6.03
N PRO A 81 10.85 0.87 -7.07
CA PRO A 81 11.73 -0.30 -7.04
C PRO A 81 12.90 -0.18 -6.05
N GLY A 82 13.29 1.04 -5.67
CA GLY A 82 14.34 1.30 -4.67
C GLY A 82 13.86 1.32 -3.22
N SER A 83 12.55 1.16 -2.98
CA SER A 83 12.01 1.18 -1.61
C SER A 83 12.48 -0.04 -0.81
N PRO A 84 12.83 0.13 0.49
CA PRO A 84 13.11 -0.99 1.37
C PRO A 84 11.89 -1.92 1.56
N LEU A 85 10.68 -1.46 1.24
CA LEU A 85 9.44 -2.21 1.35
C LEU A 85 9.19 -3.14 0.17
N VAL A 86 9.98 -3.06 -0.91
CA VAL A 86 9.81 -3.94 -2.09
C VAL A 86 9.89 -5.42 -1.73
N GLY A 87 10.81 -5.79 -0.82
CA GLY A 87 10.92 -7.18 -0.35
C GLY A 87 9.66 -7.64 0.38
N GLN A 88 9.13 -6.80 1.27
CA GLN A 88 7.89 -7.06 2.00
C GLN A 88 6.69 -7.14 1.06
N ALA A 89 6.58 -6.23 0.09
CA ALA A 89 5.49 -6.21 -0.89
C ALA A 89 5.49 -7.48 -1.74
N LYS A 90 6.66 -7.93 -2.23
CA LYS A 90 6.78 -9.19 -2.97
C LYS A 90 6.39 -10.41 -2.14
N ALA A 91 6.84 -10.48 -0.89
CA ALA A 91 6.48 -11.56 0.03
C ALA A 91 4.96 -11.60 0.28
N MET A 92 4.34 -10.43 0.46
CA MET A 92 2.90 -10.32 0.63
C MET A 92 2.13 -10.73 -0.64
N ILE A 93 2.55 -10.30 -1.83
CA ILE A 93 1.98 -10.75 -3.11
C ILE A 93 2.01 -12.28 -3.19
N ALA A 94 3.17 -12.89 -2.97
CA ALA A 94 3.34 -14.34 -3.05
C ALA A 94 2.40 -15.08 -2.08
N ARG A 95 2.28 -14.60 -0.84
CA ARG A 95 1.35 -15.16 0.16
C ARG A 95 -0.11 -15.04 -0.28
N LEU A 96 -0.52 -13.88 -0.80
CA LEU A 96 -1.89 -13.61 -1.22
C LEU A 96 -2.29 -14.42 -2.46
N GLU A 97 -1.35 -14.61 -3.40
CA GLU A 97 -1.55 -15.46 -4.58
C GLU A 97 -1.55 -16.95 -4.21
N ALA A 98 -0.66 -17.40 -3.32
CA ALA A 98 -0.65 -18.77 -2.81
C ALA A 98 -1.97 -19.16 -2.13
N GLY A 99 -2.57 -18.23 -1.37
CA GLY A 99 -3.89 -18.43 -0.75
C GLY A 99 -5.07 -18.44 -1.74
N LYS A 100 -4.86 -18.02 -3.00
CA LYS A 100 -5.87 -18.03 -4.07
C LYS A 100 -5.78 -19.24 -4.99
N LEU A 101 -4.68 -20.00 -4.98
CA LEU A 101 -4.61 -21.19 -5.81
C LEU A 101 -5.77 -22.12 -5.41
N PRO A 102 -6.67 -22.51 -6.35
CA PRO A 102 -7.50 -23.67 -6.11
C PRO A 102 -6.54 -24.82 -5.85
N SER A 103 -6.79 -25.60 -4.79
CA SER A 103 -6.11 -26.87 -4.53
C SER A 103 -5.89 -27.57 -5.87
N ALA A 104 -4.62 -27.71 -6.28
CA ALA A 104 -4.28 -28.25 -7.59
C ALA A 104 -5.10 -29.51 -7.85
N PRO A 105 -5.60 -29.73 -9.08
CA PRO A 105 -6.41 -30.90 -9.36
C PRO A 105 -5.60 -32.13 -8.95
N THR A 106 -6.15 -32.90 -8.02
CA THR A 106 -5.64 -34.21 -7.64
C THR A 106 -5.55 -35.04 -8.91
N LYS A 107 -4.36 -35.10 -9.49
CA LYS A 107 -4.06 -36.07 -10.53
C LYS A 107 -4.07 -37.43 -9.86
N LYS A 108 -5.10 -38.25 -10.14
CA LYS A 108 -5.03 -39.72 -10.24
C LYS A 108 -6.40 -40.31 -10.65
N PRO A 109 -6.42 -41.53 -11.24
CA PRO A 109 -5.29 -42.39 -11.59
C PRO A 109 -4.74 -42.13 -12.99
#